data_AF-A0A953QDY9-F1
#
_entry.id   AF-A0A953QDY9-F1
#
_cell.length_a   1.000
_cell.length_b   1.000
_cell.length_c   1.000
_cell.angle_alpha   90.00
_cell.angle_beta   90.00
_cell.angle_gamma   90.00
#
_symmetry.space_group_name_H-M   'P 1'
#
loop_
_entity.id
_entity.type
_entity.pdbx_description
1 polymer ?
#
loop_
_entity_poly.entity_id
_entity_poly.type
_entity_poly.pdbx_seq_one_letter_code
_entity_poly.pdbx_strand_id
1 'polypeptide(L)'
;MSIQDANFEDLLKAHYVESAGSALAGMLESIRRGELPSHELDSFPLARPIGQSSAILFSPVISLLRFYSLLEIALLGKFVPEPDYMSTFWKETADNLSLLLAESSAEPDDYSTVLPRFLLGRLEGRMHLEEEGIDARYGELTSIFLSFLSLISRWRNPDIGLLLRFILSPDTSDIDLERFRIVVSDKDDFMSRILAVRSEQKEFPDRLLQGLSGTLGLCEDLDRLLEDSKPFPLVQSAMWTYHADLFSTVGGRLPSYLMAVVTSFVEWTTEEPESERATAITSYVENVKEFMGRLSSGAYGHSLRPDVLRPTAPAMA
;
A
#
# COMPACT_ATOMS: atom_id res chain seq x y z
N MET A 1 -0.77 -17.39 26.45
CA MET A 1 -0.90 -16.76 25.13
C MET A 1 -1.54 -15.40 25.36
N SER A 2 -0.75 -14.35 25.15
CA SER A 2 -1.22 -12.96 25.24
C SER A 2 -2.06 -12.61 24.01
N ILE A 3 -2.81 -11.49 24.07
CA ILE A 3 -3.54 -10.97 22.91
C ILE A 3 -2.56 -10.63 21.77
N GLN A 4 -1.40 -10.08 22.12
CA GLN A 4 -0.35 -9.74 21.15
C GLN A 4 0.19 -10.99 20.43
N ASP A 5 0.34 -12.12 21.14
CA ASP A 5 0.75 -13.40 20.53
C ASP A 5 -0.30 -13.87 19.50
N ALA A 6 -1.59 -13.83 19.86
CA ALA A 6 -2.67 -14.21 18.97
C ALA A 6 -2.74 -13.28 17.73
N ASN A 7 -2.60 -11.97 17.93
CA ASN A 7 -2.52 -10.99 16.86
C ASN A 7 -1.36 -11.28 15.89
N PHE A 8 -0.20 -11.66 16.42
CA PHE A 8 0.96 -11.99 15.61
C PHE A 8 0.73 -13.26 14.78
N GLU A 9 0.14 -14.30 15.35
CA GLU A 9 -0.25 -15.52 14.62
C GLU A 9 -1.26 -15.22 13.50
N ASP A 10 -2.26 -14.38 13.76
CA ASP A 10 -3.25 -13.98 12.76
C ASP A 10 -2.62 -13.18 11.61
N LEU A 11 -1.71 -12.25 11.91
CA LEU A 11 -0.96 -11.50 10.90
C LEU A 11 -0.09 -12.42 10.04
N LEU A 12 0.65 -13.34 10.67
CA LEU A 12 1.46 -14.32 9.96
C LEU A 12 0.62 -15.15 9.00
N LYS A 13 -0.53 -15.64 9.47
CA LYS A 13 -1.42 -16.46 8.64
C LYS A 13 -1.93 -15.67 7.42
N ALA A 14 -2.52 -14.49 7.65
CA ALA A 14 -3.24 -13.74 6.62
C ALA A 14 -2.34 -12.97 5.63
N HIS A 15 -1.10 -12.64 6.04
CA HIS A 15 -0.21 -11.77 5.26
C HIS A 15 1.13 -12.40 4.88
N TYR A 16 1.56 -13.48 5.54
CA TYR A 16 2.80 -14.17 5.20
C TYR A 16 2.53 -15.55 4.60
N VAL A 17 1.89 -16.45 5.35
CA VAL A 17 1.67 -17.85 4.97
C VAL A 17 0.83 -17.96 3.70
N GLU A 18 -0.29 -17.25 3.64
CA GLU A 18 -1.20 -17.24 2.48
C GLU A 18 -0.71 -16.36 1.30
N SER A 19 0.49 -15.77 1.41
CA SER A 19 1.07 -14.89 0.40
C SER A 19 2.17 -15.57 -0.41
N ALA A 20 2.52 -14.98 -1.56
CA ALA A 20 3.71 -15.39 -2.31
C ALA A 20 5.03 -15.12 -1.56
N GLY A 21 5.00 -14.33 -0.48
CA GLY A 21 6.17 -14.00 0.33
C GLY A 21 6.73 -15.18 1.11
N SER A 22 5.89 -16.14 1.54
CA SER A 22 6.36 -17.34 2.25
C SER A 22 7.20 -18.25 1.35
N ALA A 23 6.78 -18.42 0.10
CA ALA A 23 7.54 -19.17 -0.90
C ALA A 23 8.89 -18.50 -1.20
N LEU A 24 8.92 -17.18 -1.29
CA LEU A 24 10.16 -16.43 -1.48
C LEU A 24 11.09 -16.57 -0.27
N ALA A 25 10.58 -16.51 0.96
CA ALA A 25 11.39 -16.68 2.16
C ALA A 25 12.08 -18.05 2.20
N GLY A 26 11.38 -19.12 1.80
CA GLY A 26 11.99 -20.44 1.63
C GLY A 26 13.09 -20.46 0.55
N MET A 27 12.92 -19.72 -0.54
CA MET A 27 13.98 -19.60 -1.55
C MET A 27 15.19 -18.82 -1.02
N LEU A 28 14.98 -17.72 -0.30
CA LEU A 28 16.06 -16.94 0.32
C LEU A 28 16.87 -17.80 1.30
N GLU A 29 16.21 -18.70 2.01
CA GLU A 29 16.89 -19.68 2.85
C GLU A 29 17.80 -20.62 2.04
N SER A 30 17.30 -21.19 0.93
CA SER A 30 18.12 -22.01 0.03
C SER A 30 19.28 -21.22 -0.59
N ILE A 31 19.10 -19.93 -0.90
CA ILE A 31 20.19 -19.05 -1.38
C ILE A 31 21.26 -18.88 -0.31
N ARG A 32 20.87 -18.60 0.95
CA ARG A 32 21.81 -18.47 2.07
C ARG A 32 22.60 -19.76 2.34
N ARG A 33 21.97 -20.91 2.15
CA ARG A 33 22.62 -22.22 2.26
C ARG A 33 23.52 -22.57 1.07
N GLY A 34 23.53 -21.74 0.02
CA GLY A 34 24.27 -21.99 -1.22
C GLY A 34 23.67 -23.10 -2.08
N GLU A 35 22.42 -23.48 -1.83
CA GLU A 35 21.67 -24.48 -2.61
C GLU A 35 21.15 -23.89 -3.93
N LEU A 36 20.90 -22.57 -3.95
CA LEU A 36 20.50 -21.80 -5.12
C LEU A 36 21.43 -20.59 -5.30
N PRO A 37 21.74 -20.19 -6.54
CA PRO A 37 22.51 -18.98 -6.76
C PRO A 37 21.63 -17.73 -6.57
N SER A 38 22.23 -16.62 -6.11
CA SER A 38 21.50 -15.39 -5.78
C SER A 38 20.76 -14.76 -6.97
N HIS A 39 21.25 -14.95 -8.20
CA HIS A 39 20.57 -14.45 -9.41
C HIS A 39 19.22 -15.14 -9.70
N GLU A 40 18.84 -16.19 -8.96
CA GLU A 40 17.47 -16.74 -9.00
C GLU A 40 16.44 -15.79 -8.37
N LEU A 41 16.88 -14.76 -7.64
CA LEU A 41 15.98 -13.69 -7.18
C LEU A 41 15.45 -12.87 -8.35
N ASP A 42 16.24 -12.71 -9.41
CA ASP A 42 15.83 -12.04 -10.66
C ASP A 42 14.94 -12.94 -11.54
N SER A 43 15.03 -14.26 -11.37
CA SER A 43 14.31 -15.26 -12.18
C SER A 43 12.95 -15.65 -11.58
N PHE A 44 12.72 -15.33 -10.29
CA PHE A 44 11.46 -15.63 -9.62
C PHE A 44 10.33 -15.00 -10.42
N PRO A 45 9.30 -15.77 -10.81
CA PRO A 45 8.39 -15.36 -11.86
C PRO A 45 7.71 -14.03 -11.48
N LEU A 46 8.21 -12.93 -12.05
CA LEU A 46 7.40 -11.78 -12.41
C LEU A 46 6.20 -12.42 -13.11
N ALA A 47 5.01 -12.34 -12.51
CA ALA A 47 3.86 -13.13 -12.91
C ALA A 47 3.55 -12.98 -14.41
N ARG A 48 4.16 -13.81 -15.27
CA ARG A 48 4.20 -13.69 -16.75
C ARG A 48 4.74 -12.32 -17.25
N PRO A 49 5.24 -12.23 -18.50
CA PRO A 49 5.67 -10.96 -19.07
C PRO A 49 4.42 -10.14 -19.43
N ILE A 50 3.86 -9.46 -18.44
CA ILE A 50 2.91 -8.37 -18.61
C ILE A 50 3.59 -7.17 -17.94
N GLY A 51 4.29 -6.36 -18.72
CA GLY A 51 4.88 -5.05 -18.35
C GLY A 51 5.56 -4.95 -16.99
N GLN A 52 6.87 -4.69 -16.99
CA GLN A 52 7.73 -4.52 -15.79
C GLN A 52 7.15 -3.60 -14.69
N SER A 53 6.17 -2.74 -15.00
CA SER A 53 5.52 -1.86 -14.02
C SER A 53 4.37 -2.50 -13.23
N SER A 54 3.77 -3.61 -13.70
CA SER A 54 2.76 -4.35 -12.92
C SER A 54 3.38 -5.28 -11.87
N ALA A 55 4.65 -5.64 -12.05
CA ALA A 55 5.43 -6.39 -11.08
C ALA A 55 5.64 -5.64 -9.76
N ILE A 56 5.58 -4.30 -9.78
CA ILE A 56 5.93 -3.47 -8.63
C ILE A 56 4.94 -3.63 -7.46
N LEU A 57 3.69 -4.05 -7.70
CA LEU A 57 2.71 -4.28 -6.63
C LEU A 57 2.44 -5.76 -6.34
N PHE A 58 2.87 -6.65 -7.24
CA PHE A 58 2.46 -8.06 -7.25
C PHE A 58 3.63 -9.04 -7.34
N SER A 59 4.88 -8.58 -7.24
CA SER A 59 6.02 -9.48 -7.15
C SER A 59 6.08 -10.16 -5.77
N PRO A 60 6.63 -11.38 -5.69
CA PRO A 60 6.85 -12.05 -4.41
C PRO A 60 7.80 -11.28 -3.48
N VAL A 61 8.80 -10.57 -4.04
CA VAL A 61 9.71 -9.69 -3.29
C VAL A 61 8.95 -8.56 -2.61
N ILE A 62 8.11 -7.84 -3.36
CA ILE A 62 7.30 -6.75 -2.79
C ILE A 62 6.27 -7.31 -1.81
N SER A 63 5.73 -8.49 -2.05
CA SER A 63 4.80 -9.14 -1.11
C SER A 63 5.48 -9.41 0.24
N LEU A 64 6.72 -9.90 0.21
CA LEU A 64 7.51 -10.16 1.41
C LEU A 64 7.93 -8.85 2.11
N LEU A 65 8.40 -7.85 1.36
CA LEU A 65 8.71 -6.53 1.90
C LEU A 65 7.49 -5.85 2.53
N ARG A 66 6.30 -5.95 1.91
CA ARG A 66 5.04 -5.45 2.48
C ARG A 66 4.67 -6.16 3.77
N PHE A 67 4.88 -7.48 3.85
CA PHE A 67 4.66 -8.19 5.11
C PHE A 67 5.60 -7.65 6.22
N TYR A 68 6.88 -7.45 5.91
CA TYR A 68 7.83 -6.85 6.85
C TYR A 68 7.50 -5.40 7.23
N SER A 69 7.03 -4.60 6.28
CA SER A 69 6.48 -3.27 6.56
C SER A 69 5.31 -3.33 7.53
N LEU A 70 4.39 -4.29 7.34
CA LEU A 70 3.23 -4.46 8.21
C LEU A 70 3.64 -4.89 9.62
N LEU A 71 4.65 -5.75 9.76
CA LEU A 71 5.21 -6.12 11.06
C LEU A 71 5.81 -4.93 11.79
N GLU A 72 6.56 -4.05 11.10
CA GLU A 72 7.11 -2.86 11.74
C GLU A 72 6.00 -1.92 12.24
N ILE A 73 4.94 -1.71 11.45
CA ILE A 73 3.79 -0.90 11.88
C ILE A 73 3.10 -1.54 13.10
N ALA A 74 2.95 -2.86 13.11
CA ALA A 74 2.37 -3.59 14.23
C ALA A 74 3.22 -3.46 15.50
N LEU A 75 4.55 -3.49 15.37
CA LEU A 75 5.50 -3.28 16.47
C LEU A 75 5.44 -1.84 17.00
N LEU A 76 5.43 -0.84 16.12
CA LEU A 76 5.26 0.57 16.49
C LEU A 76 3.99 0.81 17.32
N GLY A 77 2.91 0.09 16.99
CA GLY A 77 1.64 0.16 17.73
C GLY A 77 1.51 -0.77 18.93
N LYS A 78 2.56 -1.53 19.28
CA LYS A 78 2.53 -2.62 20.28
C LYS A 78 1.41 -3.64 20.03
N PHE A 79 0.95 -3.81 18.77
CA PHE A 79 -0.14 -4.72 18.42
C PHE A 79 0.31 -6.19 18.46
N VAL A 80 1.60 -6.43 18.19
CA VAL A 80 2.30 -7.72 18.32
C VAL A 80 3.38 -7.60 19.41
N PRO A 81 3.89 -8.72 19.96
CA PRO A 81 4.91 -8.63 21.00
C PRO A 81 6.23 -8.14 20.41
N GLU A 82 7.07 -7.53 21.25
CA GLU A 82 8.44 -7.19 20.86
C GLU A 82 9.20 -8.45 20.38
N PRO A 83 10.15 -8.30 19.43
CA PRO A 83 10.87 -9.44 18.90
C PRO A 83 11.64 -10.20 19.98
N ASP A 84 11.38 -11.50 20.11
CA ASP A 84 12.30 -12.40 20.78
C ASP A 84 13.48 -12.68 19.86
N TYR A 85 14.58 -11.97 20.07
CA TYR A 85 15.82 -12.09 19.30
C TYR A 85 16.43 -13.50 19.30
N MET A 86 15.98 -14.40 20.18
CA MET A 86 16.40 -15.80 20.17
C MET A 86 15.57 -16.68 19.25
N SER A 87 14.36 -16.24 18.87
CA SER A 87 13.44 -17.01 18.02
C SER A 87 13.98 -17.18 16.60
N THR A 88 13.69 -18.34 16.00
CA THR A 88 14.10 -18.65 14.63
C THR A 88 13.49 -17.67 13.63
N PHE A 89 12.21 -17.32 13.82
CA PHE A 89 11.49 -16.43 12.90
C PHE A 89 12.12 -15.04 12.79
N TRP A 90 12.50 -14.42 13.91
CA TRP A 90 13.06 -13.07 13.89
C TRP A 90 14.47 -13.04 13.32
N LYS A 91 15.27 -14.10 13.54
CA LYS A 91 16.59 -14.28 12.91
C LYS A 91 16.46 -14.42 11.40
N GLU A 92 15.58 -15.31 10.94
CA GLU A 92 15.31 -15.49 9.51
C GLU A 92 14.79 -14.21 8.85
N THR A 93 13.96 -13.45 9.57
CA THR A 93 13.48 -12.14 9.11
C THR A 93 14.62 -11.15 8.92
N ALA A 94 15.53 -11.03 9.88
CA ALA A 94 16.71 -10.17 9.76
C ALA A 94 17.62 -10.59 8.61
N ASP A 95 17.84 -11.90 8.44
CA ASP A 95 18.65 -12.45 7.35
C ASP A 95 18.02 -12.21 5.96
N ASN A 96 16.70 -12.42 5.84
CA ASN A 96 15.95 -12.15 4.62
C ASN A 96 16.02 -10.66 4.25
N LEU A 97 15.77 -9.77 5.23
CA LEU A 97 15.83 -8.33 5.03
C LEU A 97 17.23 -7.87 4.63
N SER A 98 18.27 -8.39 5.28
CA SER A 98 19.66 -8.05 4.95
C SER A 98 20.00 -8.37 3.50
N LEU A 99 19.57 -9.55 3.01
CA LEU A 99 19.80 -9.96 1.63
C LEU A 99 18.98 -9.10 0.65
N LEU A 100 17.67 -8.97 0.86
CA LEU A 100 16.78 -8.21 -0.02
C LEU A 100 17.15 -6.73 -0.13
N LEU A 101 17.55 -6.11 0.98
CA LEU A 101 17.92 -4.70 1.03
C LEU A 101 19.33 -4.43 0.50
N ALA A 102 20.22 -5.42 0.51
CA ALA A 102 21.55 -5.32 -0.09
C ALA A 102 21.50 -5.43 -1.63
N GLU A 103 20.59 -6.25 -2.15
CA GLU A 103 20.38 -6.42 -3.59
C GLU A 103 19.48 -5.34 -4.19
N SER A 104 18.61 -4.72 -3.40
CA SER A 104 17.86 -3.55 -3.84
C SER A 104 18.83 -2.40 -4.14
N SER A 105 18.96 -2.06 -5.43
CA SER A 105 19.60 -0.83 -5.89
C SER A 105 18.73 0.39 -5.57
N ALA A 106 18.25 0.48 -4.33
CA ALA A 106 17.20 1.37 -3.89
C ALA A 106 17.56 2.80 -4.27
N GLU A 107 16.82 3.33 -5.24
CA GLU A 107 16.80 4.76 -5.48
C GLU A 107 16.36 5.45 -4.18
N PRO A 108 16.82 6.69 -3.92
CA PRO A 108 16.51 7.42 -2.69
C PRO A 108 15.02 7.50 -2.35
N ASP A 109 14.15 7.30 -3.33
CA ASP A 109 12.70 7.43 -3.26
C ASP A 109 11.94 6.09 -3.24
N ASP A 110 12.60 4.94 -3.03
CA ASP A 110 11.92 3.64 -2.93
C ASP A 110 11.28 3.43 -1.53
N TYR A 111 10.02 3.85 -1.38
CA TYR A 111 9.28 3.75 -0.12
C TYR A 111 9.00 2.30 0.29
N SER A 112 9.03 1.35 -0.65
CA SER A 112 8.85 -0.07 -0.36
C SER A 112 9.92 -0.64 0.60
N THR A 113 11.08 0.02 0.69
CA THR A 113 12.22 -0.40 1.53
C THR A 113 12.36 0.37 2.84
N VAL A 114 11.60 1.44 3.06
CA VAL A 114 11.76 2.32 4.23
C VAL A 114 11.41 1.59 5.54
N LEU A 115 10.20 1.05 5.66
CA LEU A 115 9.79 0.30 6.86
C LEU A 115 10.58 -1.00 7.06
N PRO A 116 10.89 -1.79 6.00
CA PRO A 116 11.77 -2.95 6.12
C PRO A 116 13.16 -2.60 6.67
N ARG A 117 13.72 -1.42 6.33
CA ARG A 117 14.98 -0.94 6.90
C ARG A 117 14.86 -0.61 8.38
N PHE A 118 13.75 -0.03 8.84
CA PHE A 118 13.52 0.19 10.27
C PHE A 118 13.38 -1.13 11.02
N LEU A 119 12.66 -2.09 10.46
CA LEU A 119 12.55 -3.42 11.06
C LEU A 119 13.92 -4.08 11.19
N LEU A 120 14.73 -4.07 10.13
CA LEU A 120 16.09 -4.61 10.18
C LEU A 120 16.93 -3.88 11.24
N GLY A 121 16.87 -2.54 11.27
CA GLY A 121 17.56 -1.74 12.28
C GLY A 121 17.14 -2.08 13.71
N ARG A 122 15.85 -2.36 13.96
CA ARG A 122 15.32 -2.83 15.24
C ARG A 122 15.83 -4.22 15.60
N LEU A 123 15.82 -5.14 14.64
CA LEU A 123 16.29 -6.52 14.83
C LEU A 123 17.79 -6.60 15.11
N GLU A 124 18.57 -5.66 14.60
CA GLU A 124 20.02 -5.54 14.86
C GLU A 124 20.35 -4.67 16.08
N GLY A 125 19.34 -4.09 16.76
CA GLY A 125 19.53 -3.19 17.90
C GLY A 125 20.15 -1.83 17.55
N ARG A 126 20.13 -1.44 16.26
CA ARG A 126 20.68 -0.17 15.75
C ARG A 126 19.68 0.97 15.77
N MET A 127 18.37 0.66 15.77
CA MET A 127 17.30 1.65 15.80
C MET A 127 16.20 1.19 16.75
N HIS A 128 15.62 2.14 17.50
CA HIS A 128 14.41 1.90 18.28
C HIS A 128 13.45 3.05 18.04
N LEU A 129 12.35 2.77 17.36
CA LEU A 129 11.25 3.70 17.16
C LEU A 129 10.10 3.26 18.06
N GLU A 130 9.56 4.18 18.86
CA GLU A 130 8.43 3.92 19.73
C GLU A 130 7.51 5.14 19.74
N GLU A 131 6.21 4.90 19.57
CA GLU A 131 5.20 5.94 19.68
C GLU A 131 5.00 6.32 21.15
N GLU A 132 4.94 7.62 21.44
CA GLU A 132 4.79 8.09 22.81
C GLU A 132 3.36 7.87 23.32
N GLY A 133 3.22 7.39 24.56
CA GLY A 133 1.92 7.30 25.23
C GLY A 133 1.01 6.18 24.76
N ILE A 134 1.52 5.17 24.04
CA ILE A 134 0.75 4.00 23.58
C ILE A 134 -0.01 3.34 24.73
N ASP A 135 0.64 3.12 25.88
CA ASP A 135 0.06 2.31 26.96
C ASP A 135 -1.26 2.90 27.50
N ALA A 136 -1.39 4.23 27.50
CA ALA A 136 -2.61 4.92 27.92
C ALA A 136 -3.72 4.92 26.85
N ARG A 137 -3.37 4.70 25.59
CA ARG A 137 -4.27 4.82 24.42
C ARG A 137 -4.28 3.56 23.54
N TYR A 138 -3.86 2.43 24.10
CA TYR A 138 -3.66 1.18 23.37
C TYR A 138 -4.92 0.71 22.65
N GLY A 139 -6.10 0.85 23.26
CA GLY A 139 -7.37 0.45 22.64
C GLY A 139 -7.72 1.29 21.40
N GLU A 140 -7.44 2.59 21.43
CA GLU A 140 -7.65 3.50 20.29
C GLU A 140 -6.70 3.13 19.15
N LEU A 141 -5.42 2.95 19.46
CA LEU A 141 -4.40 2.59 18.47
C LEU A 141 -4.67 1.21 17.85
N THR A 142 -5.12 0.25 18.65
CA THR A 142 -5.55 -1.06 18.18
C THR A 142 -6.72 -0.94 17.19
N SER A 143 -7.71 -0.09 17.49
CA SER A 143 -8.83 0.15 16.57
C SER A 143 -8.37 0.75 15.24
N ILE A 144 -7.44 1.71 15.29
CA ILE A 144 -6.84 2.32 14.10
C ILE A 144 -6.09 1.26 13.28
N PHE A 145 -5.29 0.40 13.93
CA PHE A 145 -4.55 -0.65 13.25
C PHE A 145 -5.47 -1.71 12.63
N LEU A 146 -6.57 -2.10 13.29
CA LEU A 146 -7.56 -3.01 12.70
C LEU A 146 -8.25 -2.40 11.48
N SER A 147 -8.57 -1.10 11.52
CA SER A 147 -9.08 -0.36 10.35
C SER A 147 -8.07 -0.34 9.21
N PHE A 148 -6.78 -0.19 9.53
CA PHE A 148 -5.69 -0.29 8.56
C PHE A 148 -5.60 -1.68 7.91
N LEU A 149 -5.67 -2.76 8.68
CA LEU A 149 -5.70 -4.13 8.15
C LEU A 149 -6.91 -4.40 7.26
N SER A 150 -8.07 -3.86 7.63
CA SER A 150 -9.29 -3.93 6.81
C SER A 150 -9.07 -3.20 5.48
N LEU A 151 -8.46 -2.02 5.51
CA LEU A 151 -8.11 -1.25 4.31
C LEU A 151 -7.14 -2.02 3.40
N ILE A 152 -6.07 -2.60 3.94
CA ILE A 152 -5.12 -3.44 3.19
C ILE A 152 -5.85 -4.61 2.51
N SER A 153 -6.76 -5.27 3.24
CA SER A 153 -7.52 -6.40 2.70
C SER A 153 -8.38 -6.01 1.50
N ARG A 154 -8.97 -4.81 1.51
CA ARG A 154 -9.79 -4.30 0.41
C ARG A 154 -8.99 -3.95 -0.85
N TRP A 155 -7.71 -3.57 -0.71
CA TRP A 155 -6.81 -3.41 -1.87
C TRP A 155 -6.61 -4.70 -2.67
N ARG A 156 -6.92 -5.88 -2.10
CA ARG A 156 -6.88 -7.18 -2.80
C ARG A 156 -8.10 -7.42 -3.70
N ASN A 157 -9.04 -6.48 -3.78
CA ASN A 157 -10.18 -6.58 -4.67
C ASN A 157 -9.69 -6.75 -6.13
N PRO A 158 -10.22 -7.74 -6.88
CA PRO A 158 -9.74 -8.05 -8.22
C PRO A 158 -9.97 -6.94 -9.25
N ASP A 159 -10.99 -6.10 -9.06
CA ASP A 159 -11.31 -4.98 -9.95
C ASP A 159 -10.37 -3.78 -9.66
N ILE A 160 -10.04 -3.54 -8.39
CA ILE A 160 -9.00 -2.56 -8.01
C ILE A 160 -7.63 -3.00 -8.55
N GLY A 161 -7.28 -4.28 -8.36
CA GLY A 161 -6.04 -4.84 -8.90
C GLY A 161 -5.97 -4.74 -10.43
N LEU A 162 -7.10 -4.92 -11.13
CA LEU A 162 -7.18 -4.73 -12.57
C LEU A 162 -6.92 -3.27 -12.97
N LEU A 163 -7.55 -2.31 -12.29
CA LEU A 163 -7.33 -0.88 -12.54
C LEU A 163 -5.87 -0.50 -12.29
N LEU A 164 -5.29 -0.90 -11.15
CA LEU A 164 -3.91 -0.58 -10.83
C LEU A 164 -2.95 -1.14 -11.88
N ARG A 165 -3.19 -2.36 -12.36
CA ARG A 165 -2.41 -2.92 -13.47
C ARG A 165 -2.59 -2.11 -14.75
N PHE A 166 -3.81 -1.68 -15.06
CA PHE A 166 -4.11 -0.86 -16.24
C PHE A 166 -3.40 0.50 -16.22
N ILE A 167 -3.44 1.20 -15.08
CA ILE A 167 -2.83 2.54 -14.91
C ILE A 167 -1.30 2.44 -14.87
N LEU A 168 -0.77 1.42 -14.22
CA LEU A 168 0.67 1.29 -14.00
C LEU A 168 1.37 0.60 -15.16
N SER A 169 0.68 -0.20 -15.98
CA SER A 169 1.28 -0.89 -17.13
C SER A 169 1.71 0.10 -18.22
N PRO A 170 2.95 -0.01 -18.73
CA PRO A 170 3.42 0.74 -19.89
C PRO A 170 2.90 0.15 -21.21
N ASP A 171 2.43 -1.11 -21.18
CA ASP A 171 2.03 -1.90 -22.35
C ASP A 171 0.50 -1.92 -22.56
N THR A 172 -0.26 -1.07 -21.85
CA THR A 172 -1.70 -0.98 -22.07
C THR A 172 -1.95 -0.51 -23.51
N SER A 173 -2.71 -1.30 -24.28
CA SER A 173 -2.94 -0.99 -25.69
C SER A 173 -3.69 0.35 -25.82
N ASP A 174 -3.30 1.18 -26.81
CA ASP A 174 -3.96 2.46 -27.09
C ASP A 174 -5.48 2.28 -27.31
N ILE A 175 -5.90 1.11 -27.79
CA ILE A 175 -7.30 0.77 -28.07
C ILE A 175 -8.10 0.59 -26.76
N ASP A 176 -7.52 -0.03 -25.74
CA ASP A 176 -8.20 -0.23 -24.45
C ASP A 176 -8.30 1.07 -23.65
N LEU A 177 -7.29 1.94 -23.77
CA LEU A 177 -7.29 3.29 -23.19
C LEU A 177 -8.37 4.17 -23.79
N GLU A 178 -8.52 4.19 -25.12
CA GLU A 178 -9.55 5.02 -25.74
C GLU A 178 -10.96 4.51 -25.49
N ARG A 179 -11.17 3.19 -25.48
CA ARG A 179 -12.48 2.64 -25.10
C ARG A 179 -12.86 3.02 -23.68
N PHE A 180 -11.92 2.93 -22.73
CA PHE A 180 -12.19 3.34 -21.36
C PHE A 180 -12.46 4.86 -21.25
N ARG A 181 -11.69 5.69 -21.96
CA ARG A 181 -11.91 7.14 -22.01
C ARG A 181 -13.29 7.50 -22.54
N ILE A 182 -13.72 6.88 -23.64
CA ILE A 182 -15.06 7.10 -24.21
C ILE A 182 -16.15 6.82 -23.16
N VAL A 183 -16.03 5.70 -22.45
CA VAL A 183 -17.00 5.30 -21.40
C VAL A 183 -17.00 6.29 -20.22
N VAL A 184 -15.83 6.79 -19.81
CA VAL A 184 -15.74 7.77 -18.70
C VAL A 184 -16.18 9.18 -19.12
N SER A 185 -16.06 9.54 -20.39
CA SER A 185 -16.49 10.84 -20.89
C SER A 185 -18.00 10.92 -21.13
N ASP A 186 -18.65 9.80 -21.48
CA ASP A 186 -20.10 9.72 -21.66
C ASP A 186 -20.82 9.51 -20.32
N LYS A 187 -21.49 10.56 -19.84
CA LYS A 187 -22.27 10.59 -18.60
C LYS A 187 -23.32 9.47 -18.52
N ASP A 188 -24.06 9.23 -19.59
CA ASP A 188 -25.18 8.30 -19.57
C ASP A 188 -24.67 6.86 -19.65
N ASP A 189 -23.66 6.58 -20.48
CA ASP A 189 -23.03 5.25 -20.53
C ASP A 189 -22.34 4.92 -19.19
N PHE A 190 -21.56 5.86 -18.63
CA PHE A 190 -20.92 5.70 -17.33
C PHE A 190 -21.92 5.38 -16.22
N MET A 191 -22.97 6.20 -16.08
CA MET A 191 -23.96 6.03 -15.01
C MET A 191 -24.74 4.73 -15.19
N SER A 192 -25.08 4.35 -16.43
CA SER A 192 -25.77 3.09 -16.71
C SER A 192 -24.93 1.88 -16.27
N ARG A 193 -23.61 1.92 -16.50
CA ARG A 193 -22.68 0.83 -16.16
C ARG A 193 -22.35 0.74 -14.67
N ILE A 194 -22.22 1.88 -13.98
CA ILE A 194 -22.01 1.88 -12.53
C ILE A 194 -23.25 1.39 -11.78
N LEU A 195 -24.45 1.79 -12.24
CA LEU A 195 -25.72 1.43 -11.61
C LEU A 195 -26.24 0.05 -12.04
N ALA A 196 -25.72 -0.53 -13.12
CA ALA A 196 -26.09 -1.86 -13.58
C ALA A 196 -25.83 -2.90 -12.48
N VAL A 197 -26.91 -3.55 -12.04
CA VAL A 197 -26.86 -4.63 -11.04
C VAL A 197 -26.09 -5.81 -11.64
N ARG A 198 -24.96 -6.12 -11.00
CA ARG A 198 -24.05 -7.27 -11.19
C ARG A 198 -24.59 -8.35 -12.15
N SER A 199 -24.34 -8.21 -13.44
CA SER A 199 -24.37 -9.36 -14.34
C SER A 199 -23.21 -10.29 -13.97
N GLU A 200 -23.40 -11.61 -14.10
CA GLU A 200 -22.37 -12.62 -13.83
C GLU A 200 -21.19 -12.53 -14.83
N GLN A 201 -21.33 -11.75 -15.90
CA GLN A 201 -20.29 -11.44 -16.87
C GLN A 201 -20.14 -9.92 -16.98
N LYS A 202 -19.21 -9.36 -16.20
CA LYS A 202 -18.77 -7.97 -16.35
C LYS A 202 -17.75 -7.90 -17.49
N GLU A 203 -17.96 -6.98 -18.43
CA GLU A 203 -16.97 -6.72 -19.46
C GLU A 203 -15.76 -5.99 -18.86
N PHE A 204 -14.65 -5.95 -19.60
CA PHE A 204 -13.42 -5.29 -19.15
C PHE A 204 -13.64 -3.82 -18.73
N PRO A 205 -14.37 -2.96 -19.47
CA PRO A 205 -14.64 -1.59 -19.05
C PRO A 205 -15.41 -1.50 -17.73
N ASP A 206 -16.40 -2.37 -17.51
CA ASP A 206 -17.21 -2.37 -16.28
C ASP A 206 -16.34 -2.71 -15.07
N ARG A 207 -15.41 -3.65 -15.23
CA ARG A 207 -14.46 -4.00 -14.17
C ARG A 207 -13.49 -2.86 -13.85
N LEU A 208 -13.03 -2.12 -14.87
CA LEU A 208 -12.21 -0.93 -14.65
C LEU A 208 -12.97 0.18 -13.93
N LEU A 209 -14.24 0.43 -14.28
CA LEU A 209 -15.09 1.42 -13.59
C LEU A 209 -15.33 1.05 -12.12
N GLN A 210 -15.56 -0.24 -11.84
CA GLN A 210 -15.70 -0.73 -10.47
C GLN A 210 -14.38 -0.63 -9.69
N GLY A 211 -13.26 -0.92 -10.36
CA GLY A 211 -11.93 -0.69 -9.81
C GLY A 211 -11.67 0.78 -9.49
N LEU A 212 -12.08 1.69 -10.38
CA LEU A 212 -11.97 3.14 -10.20
C LEU A 212 -12.75 3.61 -8.98
N SER A 213 -14.04 3.27 -8.91
CA SER A 213 -14.90 3.62 -7.77
C SER A 213 -14.35 3.04 -6.46
N GLY A 214 -13.94 1.78 -6.46
CA GLY A 214 -13.31 1.14 -5.31
C GLY A 214 -12.00 1.81 -4.89
N THR A 215 -11.18 2.23 -5.86
CA THR A 215 -9.91 2.91 -5.58
C THR A 215 -10.13 4.29 -4.97
N LEU A 216 -11.08 5.09 -5.51
CA LEU A 216 -11.44 6.39 -4.94
C LEU A 216 -11.96 6.26 -3.49
N GLY A 217 -12.83 5.28 -3.24
CA GLY A 217 -13.32 4.99 -1.88
C GLY A 217 -12.19 4.56 -0.94
N LEU A 218 -11.23 3.76 -1.40
CA LEU A 218 -10.06 3.38 -0.60
C LEU A 218 -9.11 4.55 -0.31
N CYS A 219 -8.92 5.46 -1.27
CA CYS A 219 -8.14 6.67 -1.04
C CYS A 219 -8.81 7.57 0.00
N GLU A 220 -10.12 7.78 -0.10
CA GLU A 220 -10.88 8.55 0.89
C GLU A 220 -10.80 7.91 2.29
N ASP A 221 -11.00 6.60 2.39
CA ASP A 221 -10.90 5.88 3.67
C ASP A 221 -9.48 5.90 4.24
N LEU A 222 -8.45 5.84 3.39
CA LEU A 222 -7.05 5.95 3.81
C LEU A 222 -6.77 7.34 4.37
N ASP A 223 -7.21 8.40 3.69
CA ASP A 223 -7.05 9.77 4.16
C ASP A 223 -7.73 9.99 5.52
N ARG A 224 -8.98 9.53 5.68
CA ARG A 224 -9.68 9.59 6.98
C ARG A 224 -8.94 8.82 8.07
N LEU A 225 -8.48 7.60 7.78
CA LEU A 225 -7.71 6.79 8.73
C LEU A 225 -6.40 7.49 9.13
N LEU A 226 -5.75 8.17 8.18
CA LEU A 226 -4.54 8.93 8.45
C LEU A 226 -4.85 10.17 9.29
N GLU A 227 -5.94 10.90 9.05
CA GLU A 227 -6.38 11.99 9.93
C GLU A 227 -6.72 11.50 11.35
N ASP A 228 -7.43 10.37 11.48
CA ASP A 228 -7.78 9.77 12.77
C ASP A 228 -6.52 9.31 13.54
N SER A 229 -5.44 8.96 12.83
CA SER A 229 -4.16 8.56 13.43
C SER A 229 -3.21 9.73 13.71
N LYS A 230 -3.60 10.98 13.45
CA LYS A 230 -2.80 12.18 13.80
C LYS A 230 -2.28 12.22 15.24
N PRO A 231 -2.99 11.72 16.26
CA PRO A 231 -2.45 11.65 17.61
C PRO A 231 -1.32 10.63 17.81
N PHE A 232 -1.00 9.82 16.80
CA PHE A 232 0.03 8.79 16.76
C PHE A 232 0.93 9.02 15.51
N PRO A 233 1.77 10.07 15.53
CA PRO A 233 2.49 10.54 14.35
C PRO A 233 3.46 9.54 13.71
N LEU A 234 4.08 8.63 14.48
CA LEU A 234 4.93 7.58 13.89
C LEU A 234 4.09 6.52 13.21
N VAL A 235 2.99 6.10 13.83
CA VAL A 235 2.08 5.12 13.24
C VAL A 235 1.38 5.67 12.00
N GLN A 236 0.90 6.92 12.05
CA GLN A 236 0.35 7.63 10.89
C GLN A 236 1.34 7.63 9.73
N SER A 237 2.57 8.04 10.01
CA SER A 237 3.63 8.10 9.00
C SER A 237 3.94 6.71 8.44
N ALA A 238 3.97 5.68 9.28
CA ALA A 238 4.25 4.31 8.87
C ALA A 238 3.14 3.74 7.97
N MET A 239 1.87 3.97 8.34
CA MET A 239 0.71 3.58 7.53
C MET A 239 0.71 4.27 6.16
N TRP A 240 1.06 5.56 6.10
CA TRP A 240 1.21 6.25 4.83
C TRP A 240 2.38 5.70 4.01
N THR A 241 3.55 5.49 4.63
CA THR A 241 4.74 4.92 3.96
C THR A 241 4.45 3.56 3.33
N TYR A 242 3.64 2.72 3.96
CA TYR A 242 3.20 1.44 3.40
C TYR A 242 2.47 1.59 2.05
N HIS A 243 1.75 2.69 1.85
CA HIS A 243 1.03 3.00 0.62
C HIS A 243 1.73 3.98 -0.30
N ALA A 244 2.86 4.57 0.12
CA ALA A 244 3.48 5.71 -0.54
C ALA A 244 3.83 5.42 -2.01
N ASP A 245 4.27 4.21 -2.37
CA ASP A 245 4.57 3.85 -3.76
C ASP A 245 3.41 4.10 -4.73
N LEU A 246 2.16 4.01 -4.26
CA LEU A 246 0.96 4.31 -5.06
C LEU A 246 0.81 5.80 -5.36
N PHE A 247 1.43 6.67 -4.58
CA PHE A 247 1.27 8.13 -4.62
C PHE A 247 2.55 8.88 -5.04
N SER A 248 3.75 8.38 -4.71
CA SER A 248 5.02 9.10 -4.88
C SER A 248 5.96 8.54 -5.96
N THR A 249 6.27 7.24 -5.97
CA THR A 249 7.42 6.70 -6.74
C THR A 249 7.00 6.01 -8.04
N VAL A 250 6.06 5.07 -7.95
CA VAL A 250 5.43 4.41 -9.13
C VAL A 250 4.26 5.26 -9.64
N GLY A 251 3.87 6.25 -8.84
CA GLY A 251 2.49 6.61 -8.66
C GLY A 251 2.07 7.96 -9.19
N GLY A 252 2.95 8.87 -9.64
CA GLY A 252 2.48 10.15 -10.21
C GLY A 252 1.34 9.97 -11.25
N ARG A 253 1.30 8.81 -11.91
CA ARG A 253 0.22 8.34 -12.78
C ARG A 253 -1.12 8.10 -12.08
N LEU A 254 -1.18 7.47 -10.91
CA LEU A 254 -2.43 7.15 -10.23
C LEU A 254 -3.19 8.42 -9.77
N PRO A 255 -2.62 9.34 -8.96
CA PRO A 255 -3.29 10.59 -8.65
C PRO A 255 -3.60 11.40 -9.90
N SER A 256 -2.69 11.50 -10.87
CA SER A 256 -2.96 12.23 -12.13
C SER A 256 -4.14 11.62 -12.89
N TYR A 257 -4.23 10.30 -12.96
CA TYR A 257 -5.30 9.58 -13.63
C TYR A 257 -6.63 9.77 -12.91
N LEU A 258 -6.66 9.54 -11.60
CA LEU A 258 -7.86 9.74 -10.78
C LEU A 258 -8.35 11.19 -10.88
N MET A 259 -7.43 12.15 -10.84
CA MET A 259 -7.74 13.57 -10.98
C MET A 259 -8.28 13.91 -12.38
N ALA A 260 -7.71 13.34 -13.44
CA ALA A 260 -8.20 13.56 -14.80
C ALA A 260 -9.63 13.03 -14.96
N VAL A 261 -9.90 11.82 -14.47
CA VAL A 261 -11.24 11.21 -14.51
C VAL A 261 -12.24 12.00 -13.67
N VAL A 262 -11.89 12.38 -12.44
CA VAL A 262 -12.83 13.11 -11.59
C VAL A 262 -13.09 14.53 -12.10
N THR A 263 -12.10 15.14 -12.78
CA THR A 263 -12.30 16.46 -13.41
C THR A 263 -13.24 16.39 -14.60
N SER A 264 -13.31 15.26 -15.34
CA SER A 264 -14.29 15.13 -16.45
C SER A 264 -15.73 15.11 -15.95
N PHE A 265 -15.98 14.75 -14.68
CA PHE A 265 -17.33 14.84 -14.10
C PHE A 265 -17.83 16.28 -13.97
N VAL A 266 -16.94 17.27 -13.90
CA VAL A 266 -17.32 18.69 -13.92
C VAL A 266 -17.93 19.06 -15.27
N GLU A 267 -17.51 18.43 -16.36
CA GLU A 267 -18.07 18.71 -17.69
C GLU A 267 -19.56 18.29 -17.76
N TRP A 268 -19.98 17.32 -16.95
CA TRP A 268 -21.36 16.84 -16.87
C TRP A 268 -22.34 17.81 -16.20
N THR A 269 -21.84 18.89 -15.59
CA THR A 269 -22.64 19.91 -14.90
C THR A 269 -22.89 21.16 -15.75
N THR A 270 -22.31 21.23 -16.95
CA THR A 270 -22.35 22.42 -17.83
C THR A 270 -23.75 22.80 -18.34
N GLU A 271 -24.66 21.84 -18.45
CA GLU A 271 -26.02 22.09 -18.95
C GLU A 271 -26.97 22.69 -17.89
N GLU A 272 -26.76 22.36 -16.60
CA GLU A 272 -27.61 22.82 -15.48
C GLU A 272 -26.77 23.08 -14.21
N PRO A 273 -25.96 24.16 -14.19
CA PRO A 273 -24.95 24.38 -13.15
C PRO A 273 -25.53 24.64 -11.76
N GLU A 274 -26.76 25.14 -11.66
CA GLU A 274 -27.44 25.42 -10.39
C GLU A 274 -28.29 24.25 -9.87
N SER A 275 -28.30 23.11 -10.57
CA SER A 275 -29.05 21.94 -10.09
C SER A 275 -28.42 21.38 -8.80
N GLU A 276 -29.24 20.78 -7.93
CA GLU A 276 -28.76 20.05 -6.74
C GLU A 276 -27.74 18.98 -7.13
N ARG A 277 -27.94 18.35 -8.29
CA ARG A 277 -27.02 17.36 -8.87
C ARG A 277 -25.66 17.98 -9.24
N ALA A 278 -25.65 19.14 -9.90
CA ALA A 278 -24.41 19.83 -10.25
C ALA A 278 -23.63 20.26 -9.01
N THR A 279 -24.34 20.72 -7.97
CA THR A 279 -23.75 21.06 -6.67
C THR A 279 -23.13 19.84 -5.99
N ALA A 280 -23.83 18.71 -5.99
CA ALA A 280 -23.32 17.45 -5.41
C ALA A 280 -22.09 16.92 -6.15
N ILE A 281 -22.09 16.96 -7.49
CA ILE A 281 -20.93 16.56 -8.30
C ILE A 281 -19.74 17.47 -8.02
N THR A 282 -19.94 18.78 -8.00
CA THR A 282 -18.87 19.75 -7.73
C THR A 282 -18.27 19.53 -6.34
N SER A 283 -19.11 19.35 -5.32
CA SER A 283 -18.67 19.07 -3.95
C SER A 283 -17.90 17.75 -3.86
N TYR A 284 -18.33 16.71 -4.57
CA TYR A 284 -17.61 15.44 -4.65
C TYR A 284 -16.22 15.62 -5.29
N VAL A 285 -16.14 16.35 -6.41
CA VAL A 285 -14.87 16.64 -7.11
C VAL A 285 -13.92 17.43 -6.20
N GLU A 286 -14.42 18.40 -5.45
CA GLU A 286 -13.63 19.17 -4.47
C GLU A 286 -13.12 18.30 -3.33
N ASN A 287 -13.96 17.44 -2.75
CA ASN A 287 -13.53 16.49 -1.72
C ASN A 287 -12.43 15.56 -2.23
N VAL A 288 -12.56 15.04 -3.46
CA VAL A 288 -11.52 14.19 -4.08
C VAL A 288 -10.22 14.96 -4.26
N LYS A 289 -10.27 16.20 -4.75
CA LYS A 289 -9.09 17.05 -4.86
C LYS A 289 -8.37 17.21 -3.53
N GLU A 290 -9.13 17.40 -2.46
CA GLU A 290 -8.61 17.64 -1.12
C GLU A 290 -7.86 16.42 -0.57
N PHE A 291 -8.52 15.25 -0.50
CA PHE A 291 -7.87 14.06 0.05
C PHE A 291 -6.74 13.54 -0.86
N MET A 292 -6.89 13.61 -2.18
CA MET A 292 -5.80 13.24 -3.10
C MET A 292 -4.61 14.18 -2.96
N GLY A 293 -4.87 15.48 -2.79
CA GLY A 293 -3.83 16.48 -2.53
C GLY A 293 -3.02 16.15 -1.29
N ARG A 294 -3.68 15.79 -0.18
CA ARG A 294 -2.99 15.37 1.05
C ARG A 294 -2.19 14.08 0.85
N LEU A 295 -2.81 13.03 0.33
CA LEU A 295 -2.15 11.73 0.11
C LEU A 295 -0.93 11.83 -0.79
N SER A 296 -0.97 12.65 -1.84
CA SER A 296 0.13 12.85 -2.79
C SER A 296 1.18 13.86 -2.33
N SER A 297 0.88 14.71 -1.34
CA SER A 297 1.84 15.71 -0.85
C SER A 297 3.01 15.13 -0.05
N GLY A 298 2.87 13.90 0.45
CA GLY A 298 3.83 13.31 1.39
C GLY A 298 3.83 13.95 2.78
N ALA A 299 2.78 14.71 3.13
CA ALA A 299 2.64 15.33 4.45
C ALA A 299 2.51 14.28 5.57
N TYR A 300 1.74 13.22 5.35
CA TYR A 300 1.56 12.16 6.34
C TYR A 300 2.87 11.43 6.68
N GLY A 301 3.77 11.27 5.70
CA GLY A 301 5.06 10.57 5.87
C GLY A 301 6.15 11.36 6.61
N HIS A 302 5.86 12.56 7.12
CA HIS A 302 6.90 13.46 7.65
C HIS A 302 7.71 12.89 8.84
N SER A 303 7.09 12.11 9.73
CA SER A 303 7.73 11.60 10.95
C SER A 303 8.79 10.54 10.68
N LEU A 304 8.70 9.83 9.55
CA LEU A 304 9.64 8.77 9.16
C LEU A 304 10.59 9.17 8.04
N ARG A 305 10.71 10.48 7.73
CA ARG A 305 11.63 10.89 6.67
C ARG A 305 13.08 10.63 7.07
N PRO A 306 13.95 10.15 6.15
CA PRO A 306 15.33 9.80 6.44
C PRO A 306 16.18 10.94 7.04
N ASP A 307 15.82 12.20 6.77
CA ASP A 307 16.46 13.41 7.29
C ASP A 307 16.07 13.73 8.75
N VAL A 308 14.91 13.24 9.21
CA VAL A 308 14.40 13.42 10.57
C VAL A 308 14.98 12.36 11.51
N LEU A 309 15.23 11.16 11.01
CA LEU A 309 15.72 10.02 11.79
C LEU A 309 17.26 9.99 11.83
N ARG A 310 17.85 10.80 12.71
CA ARG A 310 19.26 10.64 13.06
C ARG A 310 19.41 9.39 13.94
N PRO A 311 20.34 8.46 13.63
CA PRO A 311 20.62 7.36 14.53
C PRO A 311 21.05 7.93 15.88
N THR A 312 20.35 7.57 16.95
CA THR A 312 20.85 7.71 18.31
C THR A 312 22.11 6.87 18.40
N ALA A 313 23.26 7.52 18.60
CA ALA A 313 24.52 6.82 18.82
C ALA A 313 24.29 5.74 19.91
N PRO A 314 24.83 4.52 19.74
CA PRO A 314 24.70 3.49 20.75
C PRO A 314 25.22 4.05 22.08
N ALA A 315 24.41 3.93 23.13
CA ALA A 315 24.88 4.16 24.49
C ALA A 315 26.00 3.14 24.72
N MET A 316 27.25 3.59 24.62
CA MET A 316 28.40 2.77 24.99
C MET A 316 28.25 2.46 26.49
N ALA A 317 27.85 1.23 26.78
CA ALA A 317 27.97 0.60 28.10
C ALA A 317 29.29 -0.18 28.16
#